data_AF-A0A356ETV3-F1
#
_entry.id   AF-A0A356ETV3-F1
#
_cell.length_a   1.000
_cell.length_b   1.000
_cell.length_c   1.000
_cell.angle_alpha   90.00
_cell.angle_beta   90.00
_cell.angle_gamma   90.00
#
_symmetry.space_group_name_H-M   'P 1'
#
loop_
_entity.id
_entity.type
_entity.pdbx_description
1 polymer ?
#
loop_
_entity_poly.entity_id
_entity_poly.type
_entity_poly.pdbx_seq_one_letter_code
_entity_poly.pdbx_strand_id
1 'polypeptide(L)'
;MTVLLAAFSTMYVNSIKDYVTLALTLLSFLGIPIYFGVAWRRANCTGMWLSLMGGIVTYLVVVAAVMTRNHLGFVEAIKPAFVPAVFCSTSVSLVGMVLGSLFGKPDDPLKIKRFHVIMHTPIGQEQRLVEAGIRLPALVDAGLVPTGPERLDAEAVERLYEQDSRDKLFGAGSTIELRREPELPWYYPGFIRIVFACVALVVGTWLITRILFVW
;
A
#
# COMPACT_ATOMS: atom_id res chain seq x y z
N MET A 1 10.85 -22.07 5.12
CA MET A 1 9.62 -21.76 5.87
C MET A 1 8.42 -21.56 4.94
N THR A 2 8.57 -20.86 3.82
CA THR A 2 7.52 -20.67 2.78
C THR A 2 7.00 -21.96 2.15
N VAL A 3 7.87 -22.96 1.90
CA VAL A 3 7.46 -24.26 1.32
C VAL A 3 6.57 -25.09 2.26
N LEU A 4 6.86 -25.07 3.56
CA LEU A 4 6.05 -25.78 4.57
C LEU A 4 4.68 -25.13 4.77
N LEU A 5 4.62 -23.80 4.71
CA LEU A 5 3.37 -23.04 4.81
C LEU A 5 2.51 -23.25 3.56
N ALA A 6 3.13 -23.33 2.38
CA ALA A 6 2.48 -23.72 1.14
C ALA A 6 1.95 -25.17 1.21
N ALA A 7 2.78 -26.12 1.65
CA ALA A 7 2.39 -27.52 1.81
C ALA A 7 1.24 -27.72 2.82
N PHE A 8 1.25 -26.98 3.93
CA PHE A 8 0.16 -27.00 4.92
C PHE A 8 -1.11 -26.36 4.35
N SER A 9 -0.99 -25.29 3.56
CA SER A 9 -2.15 -24.66 2.90
C SER A 9 -2.81 -25.60 1.88
N THR A 10 -2.04 -26.40 1.13
CA THR A 10 -2.57 -27.37 0.18
C THR A 10 -3.31 -28.54 0.84
N MET A 11 -3.10 -28.80 2.13
CA MET A 11 -3.86 -29.83 2.85
C MET A 11 -5.31 -29.41 3.17
N TYR A 12 -5.60 -28.10 3.18
CA TYR A 12 -6.90 -27.55 3.56
C TYR A 12 -7.60 -26.78 2.43
N VAL A 13 -6.91 -26.56 1.31
CA VAL A 13 -7.40 -25.79 0.17
C VAL A 13 -7.63 -26.73 -1.00
N ASN A 14 -8.89 -27.16 -1.18
CA ASN A 14 -9.27 -28.15 -2.21
C ASN A 14 -9.44 -27.54 -3.61
N SER A 15 -9.39 -26.21 -3.75
CA SER A 15 -9.59 -25.51 -5.02
C SER A 15 -8.65 -24.31 -5.18
N ILE A 16 -8.18 -24.09 -6.41
CA ILE A 16 -7.42 -22.90 -6.81
C ILE A 16 -8.21 -21.61 -6.47
N LYS A 17 -9.55 -21.66 -6.57
CA LYS A 17 -10.42 -20.53 -6.21
C LYS A 17 -10.26 -20.12 -4.75
N ASP A 18 -10.14 -21.08 -3.84
CA ASP A 18 -10.02 -20.82 -2.41
C ASP A 18 -8.63 -20.24 -2.10
N TYR A 19 -7.59 -20.70 -2.81
CA TYR A 19 -6.26 -20.11 -2.72
C TYR A 19 -6.23 -18.64 -3.18
N VAL A 20 -6.83 -18.35 -4.33
CA VAL A 20 -6.93 -16.98 -4.85
C VAL A 20 -7.74 -16.10 -3.90
N THR A 21 -8.84 -16.61 -3.34
CA THR A 21 -9.68 -15.87 -2.39
C THR A 21 -8.90 -15.55 -1.11
N LEU A 22 -8.15 -16.51 -0.57
CA LEU A 22 -7.32 -16.32 0.62
C LEU A 22 -6.16 -15.36 0.35
N ALA A 23 -5.50 -15.47 -0.81
CA ALA A 23 -4.42 -14.57 -1.20
C ALA A 23 -4.92 -13.11 -1.36
N LEU A 24 -6.07 -12.91 -2.01
CA LEU A 24 -6.70 -11.59 -2.14
C LEU A 24 -7.11 -11.02 -0.78
N THR A 25 -7.59 -11.88 0.13
CA THR A 25 -7.94 -11.49 1.49
C THR A 25 -6.68 -11.05 2.26
N LEU A 26 -5.58 -11.80 2.20
CA LEU A 26 -4.32 -11.42 2.84
C LEU A 26 -3.72 -10.13 2.24
N LEU A 27 -3.84 -9.95 0.92
CA LEU A 27 -3.39 -8.75 0.22
C LEU A 27 -4.13 -7.51 0.73
N SER A 28 -5.41 -7.63 1.10
CA SER A 28 -6.22 -6.51 1.58
C SER A 28 -5.65 -5.87 2.87
N PHE A 29 -5.02 -6.64 3.75
CA PHE A 29 -4.42 -6.12 4.99
C PHE A 29 -3.01 -5.56 4.79
N LEU A 30 -2.27 -6.10 3.82
CA LEU A 30 -0.93 -5.63 3.47
C LEU A 30 -0.98 -4.32 2.68
N GLY A 31 -2.04 -4.09 1.91
CA GLY A 31 -2.21 -2.87 1.13
C GLY A 31 -2.18 -1.61 1.99
N ILE A 32 -2.84 -1.62 3.15
CA ILE A 32 -2.96 -0.42 4.00
C ILE A 32 -1.58 0.10 4.44
N PRO A 33 -0.70 -0.69 5.09
CA PRO A 33 0.63 -0.21 5.46
C PRO A 33 1.48 0.25 4.26
N ILE A 34 1.35 -0.41 3.11
CA ILE A 34 2.10 -0.03 1.90
C ILE A 34 1.65 1.35 1.41
N TYR A 35 0.33 1.57 1.25
CA TYR A 35 -0.20 2.85 0.80
C TYR A 35 0.13 3.97 1.77
N PHE A 36 0.02 3.73 3.08
CA PHE A 36 0.41 4.72 4.09
C PHE A 36 1.92 4.97 4.10
N GLY A 37 2.76 3.95 3.93
CA GLY A 37 4.20 4.12 3.84
C GLY A 37 4.63 5.02 2.66
N VAL A 38 3.93 4.90 1.53
CA VAL A 38 4.18 5.75 0.35
C VAL A 38 3.61 7.15 0.53
N ALA A 39 2.36 7.27 0.99
CA ALA A 39 1.64 8.54 0.97
C ALA A 39 1.74 9.36 2.26
N TRP A 40 2.15 8.78 3.39
CA TRP A 40 2.09 9.41 4.71
C TRP A 40 3.44 9.36 5.42
N ARG A 41 4.09 10.52 5.56
CA ARG A 41 5.45 10.67 6.14
C ARG A 41 5.60 10.14 7.57
N ARG A 42 4.52 10.19 8.37
CA ARG A 42 4.55 9.67 9.76
C ARG A 42 4.26 8.18 9.86
N ALA A 43 4.12 7.47 8.74
CA ALA A 43 3.92 6.04 8.76
C ALA A 43 5.16 5.41 9.40
N ASN A 44 4.93 4.58 10.41
CA ASN A 44 6.01 3.97 11.17
C ASN A 44 5.79 2.46 11.33
N CYS A 45 6.82 1.77 11.78
CA CYS A 45 6.77 0.32 11.99
C CYS A 45 5.67 -0.09 13.00
N THR A 46 5.41 0.73 14.02
CA THR A 46 4.38 0.43 15.03
C THR A 46 2.97 0.44 14.41
N GLY A 47 2.64 1.44 13.61
CA GLY A 47 1.39 1.54 12.85
C GLY A 47 1.21 0.38 11.89
N MET A 48 2.26 0.00 11.17
CA MET A 48 2.24 -1.17 10.29
C MET A 48 1.87 -2.44 11.07
N TRP A 49 2.56 -2.72 12.18
CA TRP A 49 2.30 -3.92 12.98
C TRP A 49 0.90 -3.91 13.61
N LEU A 50 0.45 -2.76 14.12
CA LEU A 50 -0.87 -2.62 14.74
C LEU A 50 -1.99 -2.78 13.70
N SER A 51 -1.80 -2.23 12.50
CA SER A 51 -2.69 -2.44 11.36
C SER A 51 -2.79 -3.91 10.95
N LEU A 52 -1.65 -4.58 10.79
CA LEU A 52 -1.60 -5.98 10.37
C LEU A 52 -2.20 -6.91 11.42
N MET A 53 -1.78 -6.79 12.68
CA MET A 53 -2.29 -7.62 13.76
C MET A 53 -3.78 -7.35 14.03
N GLY A 54 -4.19 -6.08 14.03
CA GLY A 54 -5.59 -5.69 14.17
C GLY A 54 -6.48 -6.28 13.07
N GLY A 55 -6.02 -6.25 11.82
CA GLY A 55 -6.72 -6.85 10.68
C GLY A 55 -6.87 -8.36 10.81
N ILE A 56 -5.75 -9.06 11.07
CA ILE A 56 -5.72 -10.53 11.20
C ILE A 56 -6.62 -10.99 12.35
N VAL A 57 -6.49 -10.37 13.54
CA VAL A 57 -7.29 -10.74 14.71
C VAL A 57 -8.77 -10.47 14.45
N THR A 58 -9.12 -9.33 13.87
CA THR A 58 -10.52 -9.00 13.55
C THR A 58 -11.11 -9.98 12.54
N TYR A 59 -10.34 -10.35 11.51
CA TYR A 59 -10.77 -11.35 10.52
C TYR A 59 -11.09 -12.69 11.20
N LEU A 60 -10.17 -13.19 12.04
CA LEU A 60 -10.36 -14.46 12.77
C LEU A 60 -11.55 -14.40 13.73
N VAL A 61 -11.73 -13.28 14.44
CA VAL A 61 -12.86 -13.09 15.38
C VAL A 61 -14.19 -13.09 14.63
N VAL A 62 -14.29 -12.42 13.48
CA VAL A 62 -15.52 -12.40 12.68
C VAL A 62 -15.85 -13.79 12.14
N VAL A 63 -14.86 -14.51 11.61
CA VAL A 63 -15.04 -15.90 11.14
C VAL A 63 -15.48 -16.82 12.29
N ALA A 64 -14.83 -16.73 13.45
CA ALA A 64 -15.19 -17.51 14.63
C ALA A 64 -16.61 -17.19 15.13
N ALA A 65 -16.99 -15.91 15.17
CA ALA A 65 -18.33 -15.49 15.58
C ALA A 65 -19.43 -16.06 14.64
N VAL A 66 -19.17 -16.07 13.33
CA VAL A 66 -20.09 -16.67 12.34
C VAL A 66 -20.14 -18.20 12.48
N MET A 67 -18.99 -18.83 12.73
CA MET A 67 -18.88 -20.26 12.99
C MET A 67 -19.74 -20.68 14.20
N THR A 68 -19.62 -19.96 15.33
CA THR A 68 -20.39 -20.26 16.55
C THR A 68 -21.88 -19.98 16.38
N ARG A 69 -22.27 -18.90 15.69
CA ARG A 69 -23.69 -18.53 15.50
C ARG A 69 -24.45 -19.47 14.57
N ASN A 70 -23.78 -19.98 13.54
CA ASN A 70 -24.43 -20.79 12.51
C ASN A 70 -24.13 -22.30 12.65
N HIS A 71 -23.37 -22.71 13.67
CA HIS A 71 -22.91 -24.09 13.87
C HIS A 71 -22.22 -24.70 12.63
N LEU A 72 -21.51 -23.87 11.88
CA LEU A 72 -20.82 -24.27 10.64
C LEU A 72 -19.38 -24.69 10.93
N GLY A 73 -18.79 -25.49 10.04
CA GLY A 73 -17.35 -25.71 10.04
C GLY A 73 -16.57 -24.45 9.63
N PHE A 74 -15.28 -24.38 9.97
CA PHE A 74 -14.43 -23.21 9.67
C PHE A 74 -14.47 -22.81 8.18
N VAL A 75 -14.35 -23.78 7.27
CA VAL A 75 -14.33 -23.54 5.81
C VAL A 75 -15.69 -23.05 5.30
N GLU A 76 -16.79 -23.58 5.86
CA GLU A 76 -18.15 -23.20 5.48
C GLU A 76 -18.52 -21.81 5.99
N ALA A 77 -17.97 -21.41 7.15
CA ALA A 77 -18.16 -20.09 7.74
C ALA A 77 -17.46 -18.97 6.96
N ILE A 78 -16.41 -19.26 6.18
CA ILE A 78 -15.65 -18.24 5.43
C ILE A 78 -16.54 -17.48 4.43
N LYS A 79 -17.41 -18.20 3.69
CA LYS A 79 -18.27 -17.57 2.67
C LYS A 79 -19.26 -16.55 3.26
N PRO A 80 -20.10 -16.89 4.25
CA PRO A 80 -21.01 -15.92 4.87
C PRO A 80 -20.27 -14.85 5.69
N ALA A 81 -19.09 -15.17 6.24
CA ALA A 81 -18.28 -14.21 6.97
C ALA A 81 -17.50 -13.27 6.06
N PHE A 82 -17.34 -13.55 4.76
CA PHE A 82 -16.41 -12.84 3.89
C PHE A 82 -16.63 -11.33 3.88
N VAL A 83 -17.86 -10.88 3.61
CA VAL A 83 -18.21 -9.46 3.55
C VAL A 83 -17.94 -8.76 4.88
N PRO A 84 -18.52 -9.17 6.03
CA PRO A 84 -18.27 -8.51 7.29
C PRO A 84 -16.81 -8.64 7.74
N ALA A 85 -16.15 -9.77 7.47
CA ALA A 85 -14.76 -9.98 7.85
C ALA A 85 -13.86 -8.99 7.13
N VAL A 86 -14.00 -8.83 5.80
CA VAL A 86 -13.21 -7.88 5.02
C VAL A 86 -13.46 -6.45 5.49
N PHE A 87 -14.70 -5.98 5.56
CA PHE A 87 -14.97 -4.59 5.95
C PHE A 87 -14.52 -4.26 7.39
N CYS A 88 -14.80 -5.15 8.35
CA CYS A 88 -14.39 -4.94 9.74
C CYS A 88 -12.87 -4.95 9.90
N SER A 89 -12.19 -5.95 9.33
CA SER A 89 -10.74 -6.07 9.42
C SER A 89 -10.02 -4.93 8.70
N THR A 90 -10.44 -4.53 7.51
CA THR A 90 -9.90 -3.35 6.80
C THR A 90 -10.09 -2.07 7.62
N SER A 91 -11.26 -1.88 8.24
CA SER A 91 -11.53 -0.71 9.08
C SER A 91 -10.64 -0.68 10.33
N VAL A 92 -10.50 -1.81 11.02
CA VAL A 92 -9.61 -1.94 12.19
C VAL A 92 -8.15 -1.76 11.79
N SER A 93 -7.73 -2.30 10.66
CA SER A 93 -6.38 -2.08 10.11
C SER A 93 -6.11 -0.60 9.83
N LEU A 94 -7.06 0.11 9.20
CA LEU A 94 -6.93 1.54 8.92
C LEU A 94 -6.80 2.36 10.21
N VAL A 95 -7.70 2.13 11.17
CA VAL A 95 -7.64 2.78 12.49
C VAL A 95 -6.33 2.43 13.19
N GLY A 96 -5.90 1.18 13.09
CA GLY A 96 -4.67 0.70 13.68
C GLY A 96 -3.43 1.38 13.11
N MET A 97 -3.39 1.56 11.79
CA MET A 97 -2.33 2.29 11.11
C MET A 97 -2.26 3.74 11.58
N VAL A 98 -3.41 4.42 11.66
CA VAL A 98 -3.48 5.82 12.11
C VAL A 98 -3.03 5.94 13.56
N LEU A 99 -3.59 5.13 14.47
CA LEU A 99 -3.24 5.18 15.90
C LEU A 99 -1.77 4.84 16.12
N GLY A 100 -1.26 3.76 15.52
CA GLY A 100 0.15 3.40 15.67
C GLY A 100 1.09 4.41 15.01
N SER A 101 0.69 5.08 13.94
CA SER A 101 1.48 6.17 13.34
C SER A 101 1.51 7.43 14.23
N LEU A 102 0.44 7.69 14.99
CA LEU A 102 0.36 8.85 15.88
C LEU A 102 1.05 8.63 17.24
N PHE A 103 0.93 7.43 17.80
CA PHE A 103 1.45 7.09 19.13
C PHE A 103 2.76 6.29 19.12
N GLY A 104 3.12 5.73 17.96
CA GLY A 104 4.35 4.96 17.80
C GLY A 104 5.60 5.83 17.74
N LYS A 105 6.76 5.20 17.92
CA LYS A 105 8.05 5.87 17.80
C LYS A 105 8.25 6.31 16.34
N PRO A 106 8.56 7.60 16.08
CA PRO A 106 8.89 8.03 14.73
C PRO A 106 10.17 7.34 14.26
N ASP A 107 10.17 6.90 13.00
CA ASP A 107 11.36 6.35 12.35
C ASP A 107 12.38 7.46 12.05
N ASP A 108 13.61 7.04 11.75
CA ASP A 108 14.73 7.95 11.47
C ASP A 108 14.38 8.89 10.30
N PRO A 109 14.39 10.23 10.52
CA PRO A 109 13.98 11.20 9.51
C PRO A 109 14.82 11.12 8.24
N LEU A 110 16.11 10.76 8.33
CA LEU A 110 16.97 10.64 7.16
C LEU A 110 16.56 9.46 6.27
N LYS A 111 16.16 8.34 6.87
CA LYS A 111 15.67 7.16 6.12
C LYS A 111 14.36 7.44 5.42
N ILE A 112 13.44 8.14 6.09
CA ILE A 112 12.16 8.55 5.50
C ILE A 112 12.40 9.50 4.33
N LYS A 113 13.24 10.52 4.50
CA LYS A 113 13.58 11.47 3.42
C LYS A 113 14.26 10.77 2.25
N ARG A 114 15.23 9.89 2.51
CA ARG A 114 15.86 9.05 1.47
C ARG A 114 14.82 8.26 0.68
N PHE A 115 13.89 7.59 1.37
CA PHE A 115 12.82 6.83 0.72
C PHE A 115 11.95 7.71 -0.19
N HIS A 116 11.49 8.86 0.31
CA HIS A 116 10.64 9.74 -0.50
C HIS A 116 11.39 10.43 -1.65
N VAL A 117 12.66 10.81 -1.46
CA VAL A 117 13.49 11.35 -2.55
C VAL A 117 13.67 10.31 -3.67
N ILE A 118 13.91 9.04 -3.32
CA ILE A 118 13.96 7.95 -4.31
C ILE A 118 12.63 7.84 -5.05
N MET A 119 11.51 7.82 -4.33
CA MET A 119 10.17 7.66 -4.91
C MET A 119 9.73 8.85 -5.76
N HIS A 120 10.17 10.06 -5.43
CA HIS A 120 9.80 11.29 -6.12
C HIS A 120 10.78 11.70 -7.22
N THR A 121 11.92 11.03 -7.36
CA THR A 121 12.85 11.35 -8.43
C THR A 121 12.22 10.96 -9.78
N PRO A 122 12.03 11.92 -10.70
CA PRO A 122 11.53 11.60 -12.04
C PRO A 122 12.48 10.67 -12.78
N ILE A 123 11.92 9.80 -13.62
CA ILE A 123 12.71 8.96 -14.53
C ILE A 123 13.55 9.87 -15.43
N GLY A 124 14.85 9.61 -15.53
CA GLY A 124 15.82 10.43 -16.27
C GLY A 124 16.55 11.49 -15.43
N GLN A 125 16.19 11.66 -14.16
CA GLN A 125 16.90 12.56 -13.21
C GLN A 125 17.68 11.80 -12.13
N GLU A 126 18.06 10.55 -12.40
CA GLU A 126 18.73 9.67 -11.44
C GLU A 126 20.08 10.21 -10.95
N GLN A 127 20.71 11.10 -11.73
CA GLN A 127 21.95 11.77 -11.36
C GLN A 127 21.82 12.55 -10.04
N ARG A 128 20.63 13.11 -9.74
CA ARG A 128 20.36 13.81 -8.47
C ARG A 128 20.49 12.86 -7.27
N LEU A 129 20.10 11.59 -7.43
CA LEU A 129 20.26 10.57 -6.39
C LEU A 129 21.73 10.23 -6.16
N VAL A 130 22.50 10.12 -7.25
CA VAL A 130 23.95 9.86 -7.20
C VAL A 130 24.68 10.99 -6.46
N GLU A 131 24.34 12.24 -6.76
CA GLU A 131 24.90 13.42 -6.11
C GLU A 131 24.60 13.47 -4.60
N ALA A 132 23.42 13.00 -4.19
CA ALA A 132 23.06 12.86 -2.78
C ALA A 132 23.71 11.65 -2.08
N GLY A 133 24.51 10.87 -2.81
CA GLY A 133 25.17 9.68 -2.30
C GLY A 133 24.24 8.47 -2.11
N ILE A 134 23.02 8.54 -2.65
CA ILE A 134 22.04 7.44 -2.62
C ILE A 134 22.49 6.39 -3.64
N ARG A 135 22.51 5.13 -3.19
CA ARG A 135 22.90 3.99 -4.03
C ARG A 135 21.78 2.99 -4.13
N LEU A 136 21.33 2.73 -5.35
CA LEU A 136 20.34 1.71 -5.67
C LEU A 136 20.98 0.66 -6.57
N PRO A 137 20.58 -0.63 -6.47
CA PRO A 137 21.06 -1.67 -7.37
C PRO A 137 20.90 -1.28 -8.85
N ALA A 138 19.77 -0.69 -9.22
CA ALA A 138 19.51 -0.23 -10.58
C ALA A 138 20.52 0.85 -11.08
N LEU A 139 21.04 1.71 -10.19
CA LEU A 139 22.04 2.72 -10.56
C LEU A 139 23.42 2.12 -10.77
N VAL A 140 23.73 1.05 -10.03
CA VAL A 140 24.97 0.27 -10.20
C VAL A 140 24.92 -0.49 -11.52
N ASP A 141 23.78 -1.14 -11.81
CA ASP A 141 23.57 -1.90 -13.05
C ASP A 141 23.60 -0.98 -14.29
N ALA A 142 23.12 0.26 -14.14
CA ALA A 142 23.22 1.29 -15.18
C ALA A 142 24.63 1.90 -15.32
N GLY A 143 25.59 1.53 -14.48
CA GLY A 143 26.96 2.05 -14.50
C GLY A 143 27.11 3.49 -14.01
N LEU A 144 26.09 4.04 -13.33
CA LEU A 144 26.11 5.42 -12.81
C LEU A 144 26.87 5.54 -11.48
N VAL A 145 27.02 4.45 -10.73
CA VAL A 145 27.70 4.43 -9.42
C VAL A 145 28.56 3.17 -9.27
N PRO A 146 29.79 3.27 -8.72
CA PRO A 146 30.60 2.09 -8.44
C PRO A 146 29.98 1.21 -7.33
N THR A 147 30.26 -0.09 -7.38
CA THR A 147 29.92 -1.03 -6.32
C THR A 147 30.62 -0.65 -5.01
N GLY A 148 29.89 -0.63 -3.89
CA GLY A 148 30.46 -0.34 -2.58
C GLY A 148 29.43 0.21 -1.58
N PRO A 149 29.85 0.48 -0.33
CA PRO A 149 28.96 0.94 0.74
C PRO A 149 28.33 2.30 0.41
N GLU A 150 27.03 2.43 0.68
CA GLU A 150 26.29 3.68 0.54
C GLU A 150 26.82 4.72 1.55
N ARG A 151 27.08 5.94 1.06
CA ARG A 151 27.52 7.09 1.88
C ARG A 151 26.56 8.23 1.62
N LEU A 152 25.56 8.36 2.48
CA LEU A 152 24.53 9.39 2.38
C LEU A 152 25.10 10.74 2.76
N ASP A 153 24.97 11.72 1.87
CA ASP A 153 25.14 13.13 2.21
C ASP A 153 23.81 13.66 2.74
N ALA A 154 23.73 13.81 4.07
CA ALA A 154 22.52 14.26 4.74
C ALA A 154 22.07 15.66 4.28
N GLU A 155 23.00 16.55 3.95
CA GLU A 155 22.68 17.91 3.49
C GLU A 155 22.17 17.91 2.05
N ALA A 156 22.72 17.06 1.18
CA ALA A 156 22.21 16.90 -0.18
C ALA A 156 20.81 16.26 -0.18
N VAL A 157 20.58 15.23 0.63
CA VAL A 157 19.25 14.60 0.77
C VAL A 157 18.23 15.62 1.30
N GLU A 158 18.60 16.44 2.29
CA GLU A 158 17.72 17.47 2.81
C GLU A 158 17.32 18.49 1.73
N ARG A 159 18.30 18.98 0.97
CA ARG A 159 18.06 19.96 -0.11
C ARG A 159 17.13 19.41 -1.19
N LEU A 160 17.35 18.16 -1.62
CA LEU A 160 16.47 17.50 -2.60
C LEU A 160 15.06 17.33 -2.05
N TYR A 161 14.95 16.89 -0.79
CA TYR A 161 13.65 16.72 -0.15
C TYR A 161 12.90 18.06 0.00
N GLU A 162 13.58 19.13 0.38
CA GLU A 162 12.99 20.47 0.46
C GLU A 162 12.52 20.96 -0.92
N GLN A 163 13.31 20.73 -1.97
CA GLN A 163 12.92 21.05 -3.34
C GLN A 163 11.65 20.30 -3.73
N ASP A 164 11.63 18.98 -3.56
CA ASP A 164 10.48 18.15 -3.92
C ASP A 164 9.25 18.44 -3.05
N SER A 165 9.45 18.91 -1.81
CA SER A 165 8.36 19.26 -0.90
C SER A 165 7.53 20.44 -1.39
N ARG A 166 8.10 21.34 -2.20
CA ARG A 166 7.40 22.51 -2.75
C ARG A 166 6.27 22.11 -3.68
N ASP A 167 6.42 20.97 -4.34
CA ASP A 167 5.45 20.45 -5.31
C ASP A 167 4.39 19.55 -4.65
N LYS A 168 4.35 19.44 -3.32
CA LYS A 168 3.31 18.67 -2.62
C LYS A 168 1.91 19.25 -2.88
N LEU A 169 0.96 18.36 -3.15
CA LEU A 169 -0.46 18.69 -3.37
C LEU A 169 -1.08 19.45 -2.20
N PHE A 170 -0.66 19.15 -0.97
CA PHE A 170 -1.18 19.70 0.28
C PHE A 170 -0.22 20.72 0.93
N GLY A 171 0.78 21.20 0.19
CA GLY A 171 1.78 22.16 0.66
C GLY A 171 3.02 21.50 1.30
N ALA A 172 4.12 22.26 1.37
CA ALA A 172 5.44 21.77 1.75
C ALA A 172 5.51 21.19 3.17
N GLY A 173 4.75 21.76 4.11
CA GLY A 173 4.66 21.29 5.49
C GLY A 173 3.79 20.05 5.70
N SER A 174 3.08 19.59 4.68
CA SER A 174 2.15 18.46 4.82
C SER A 174 2.88 17.15 5.11
N THR A 175 2.27 16.34 5.97
CA THR A 175 2.67 14.96 6.21
C THR A 175 2.27 14.02 5.07
N ILE A 176 1.40 14.48 4.16
CA ILE A 176 1.00 13.72 2.99
C ILE A 176 2.01 13.98 1.87
N GLU A 177 2.66 12.93 1.39
CA GLU A 177 3.76 12.94 0.42
C GLU A 177 3.27 12.84 -1.03
N LEU A 178 2.03 13.26 -1.30
CA LEU A 178 1.51 13.28 -2.66
C LEU A 178 2.02 14.52 -3.40
N ARG A 179 2.83 14.30 -4.44
CA ARG A 179 3.46 15.35 -5.25
C ARG A 179 2.66 15.66 -6.52
N ARG A 180 2.81 16.90 -7.01
CA ARG A 180 2.47 17.32 -8.37
C ARG A 180 3.68 17.15 -9.28
N GLU A 181 3.42 16.83 -10.54
CA GLU A 181 4.45 16.82 -11.58
C GLU A 181 4.28 18.08 -12.44
N PRO A 182 4.86 19.24 -12.04
CA PRO A 182 4.71 20.49 -12.80
C PRO A 182 5.30 20.41 -14.20
N GLU A 183 6.33 19.58 -14.39
CA GLU A 183 6.98 19.34 -15.68
C GLU A 183 6.10 18.53 -16.66
N LEU A 184 5.03 17.89 -16.15
CA LEU A 184 4.13 17.03 -16.94
C LEU A 184 2.71 17.62 -16.98
N PRO A 185 2.46 18.70 -17.75
CA PRO A 185 1.16 19.38 -17.80
C PRO A 185 0.02 18.46 -18.30
N TRP A 186 0.35 17.39 -19.01
CA TRP A 186 -0.62 16.40 -19.50
C TRP A 186 -1.05 15.38 -18.44
N TYR A 187 -0.30 15.23 -17.33
CA TYR A 187 -0.52 14.17 -16.35
C TYR A 187 -1.90 14.27 -15.70
N TYR A 188 -2.25 15.41 -15.11
CA TYR A 188 -3.54 15.58 -14.42
C TYR A 188 -4.74 15.50 -15.36
N PRO A 189 -4.77 16.20 -16.51
CA PRO A 189 -5.85 16.05 -17.49
C PRO A 189 -5.98 14.60 -17.98
N GLY A 190 -4.86 13.92 -18.25
CA GLY A 190 -4.84 12.52 -18.66
C GLY A 190 -5.40 11.59 -17.60
N PHE A 191 -4.90 11.71 -16.36
CA PHE A 191 -5.35 10.95 -15.22
C PHE A 191 -6.86 11.11 -14.99
N ILE A 192 -7.37 12.35 -14.98
CA ILE A 192 -8.81 12.63 -14.79
C ILE A 192 -9.64 11.99 -15.91
N ARG A 193 -9.21 12.09 -17.17
CA ARG A 193 -9.91 11.46 -18.31
C ARG A 193 -9.97 9.94 -18.16
N ILE A 194 -8.87 9.30 -17.76
CA ILE A 194 -8.80 7.85 -17.54
C ILE A 194 -9.72 7.44 -16.39
N VAL A 195 -9.64 8.13 -15.24
CA VAL A 195 -10.51 7.86 -14.08
C VAL A 195 -11.98 7.99 -14.46
N PHE A 196 -12.35 9.06 -15.18
CA PHE A 196 -13.72 9.26 -15.64
C PHE A 196 -14.16 8.15 -16.59
N ALA A 197 -13.32 7.74 -17.55
CA ALA A 197 -13.62 6.64 -18.46
C ALA A 197 -13.82 5.31 -17.71
N CYS A 198 -12.98 5.00 -16.71
CA CYS A 198 -13.14 3.81 -15.89
C CYS A 198 -14.45 3.83 -15.08
N VAL A 199 -14.78 4.94 -14.44
CA VAL A 199 -16.05 5.09 -13.69
C VAL A 199 -17.24 4.99 -14.64
N ALA A 200 -17.20 5.66 -15.78
CA ALA A 200 -18.25 5.61 -16.79
C ALA A 200 -18.45 4.19 -17.33
N LEU A 201 -17.38 3.43 -17.55
CA LEU A 201 -17.44 2.02 -17.96
C LEU A 201 -18.15 1.16 -16.91
N VAL A 202 -17.77 1.29 -15.64
CA VAL A 202 -18.36 0.51 -14.53
C VAL A 202 -19.84 0.86 -14.35
N VAL A 203 -20.17 2.15 -14.27
CA VAL A 203 -21.55 2.62 -14.09
C VAL A 203 -22.40 2.27 -15.31
N GLY A 204 -21.87 2.45 -16.52
CA GLY A 204 -22.55 2.10 -17.76
C GLY A 204 -22.84 0.60 -17.86
N THR A 205 -21.87 -0.25 -17.53
CA THR A 205 -22.06 -1.71 -17.51
C THR A 205 -23.09 -2.13 -16.45
N TRP A 206 -23.04 -1.53 -15.26
CA TRP A 206 -24.02 -1.77 -14.21
C TRP A 206 -25.45 -1.35 -14.63
N LEU A 207 -25.59 -0.18 -15.27
CA LEU A 207 -26.88 0.29 -15.79
C LEU A 207 -27.42 -0.62 -16.88
N ILE A 208 -26.60 -1.01 -17.86
CA ILE A 208 -27.00 -1.89 -18.96
C ILE A 208 -27.44 -3.25 -18.42
N THR A 209 -26.68 -3.85 -17.49
CA THR A 209 -27.07 -5.13 -16.89
C THR A 209 -28.36 -5.02 -16.08
N ARG A 210 -28.58 -3.91 -15.34
CA ARG A 210 -29.85 -3.65 -14.67
C ARG A 210 -31.02 -3.54 -15.65
N ILE A 211 -30.85 -2.84 -16.77
CA ILE A 211 -31.91 -2.66 -17.77
C ILE A 211 -32.23 -3.98 -18.49
N LEU A 212 -31.22 -4.78 -18.83
CA LEU A 212 -31.42 -6.01 -19.62
C LEU A 212 -31.93 -7.21 -18.80
N PHE A 213 -31.57 -7.32 -17.52
CA PHE A 213 -31.82 -8.54 -16.72
C PHE A 213 -32.79 -8.34 -15.54
N VAL A 214 -33.27 -7.13 -15.30
CA VAL A 214 -34.25 -6.84 -14.22
C VAL A 214 -35.63 -6.50 -14.80
N TRP A 215 -36.00 -7.22 -15.87
CA TRP A 215 -37.37 -7.35 -16.38
C TRP A 215 -37.84 -8.79 -16.20
#